data_AF-A0A955MYZ4-F1
#
_entry.id   AF-A0A955MYZ4-F1
#
_cell.length_a   1.000
_cell.length_b   1.000
_cell.length_c   1.000
_cell.angle_alpha   90.00
_cell.angle_beta   90.00
_cell.angle_gamma   90.00
#
_symmetry.space_group_name_H-M   'P 1'
#
loop_
_entity.id
_entity.type
_entity.pdbx_description
1 polymer ?
#
loop_
_entity_poly.entity_id
_entity_poly.type
_entity_poly.pdbx_seq_one_letter_code
_entity_poly.pdbx_strand_id
1 'polypeptide(L)'
;QSTRPYNIPLRSLYSKDVNNLLMAGRPISCSYVAFSSTRVLCTGSVVGQAVGAAAALCIKHKITPRVVAKTHIKECQQLILRQDGYIPGLSNKDPVDLARQAKVTASSEAPLEFPPPTEEEEIRLPTAQIVPISGDRIERVELLLRSTLDREADLTLALRPAAHVWDFRGEKDLASARGTVRAGKEEWVTFDFNTRVAPDRLYYVYVSAQPGVYWKMFSENDENFDHRCPVGVTPANLPGQLHWRPFRNGRSFCMRVAPESQPFAASNINRGSNRPDQWTNLWMSDPREGLPASLTLQWDKPIRFNTVQIVFDTNMNRRVRDAFYRYPECVKEYNLESETGGSWRMLAKEEENYMRRRVHRFEPLFSDRLRLNVLATNGVPNARVYEIRVYDEAAPTLT
;
A
#
# COMPACT_ATOMS: atom_id res chain seq x y z
N GLN A 1 -2.82 21.49 -11.86
CA GLN A 1 -3.82 20.56 -11.27
C GLN A 1 -3.04 19.40 -10.67
N SER A 2 -3.13 19.21 -9.35
CA SER A 2 -2.39 18.16 -8.62
C SER A 2 -2.89 16.76 -8.99
N THR A 3 -1.93 15.84 -9.14
CA THR A 3 -2.03 14.38 -9.36
C THR A 3 -2.65 13.63 -8.18
N ARG A 4 -3.72 14.13 -7.56
CA ARG A 4 -4.47 13.34 -6.57
C ARG A 4 -5.53 12.50 -7.29
N PRO A 5 -5.58 11.17 -7.08
CA PRO A 5 -6.72 10.38 -7.49
C PRO A 5 -8.01 10.94 -6.90
N TYR A 6 -9.09 10.92 -7.67
CA TYR A 6 -10.39 11.38 -7.22
C TYR A 6 -11.42 10.26 -7.37
N ASN A 7 -12.48 10.34 -6.56
CA ASN A 7 -13.54 9.34 -6.56
C ASN A 7 -14.57 9.63 -7.65
N ILE A 8 -15.09 8.57 -8.28
CA ILE A 8 -16.20 8.65 -9.23
C ILE A 8 -17.49 8.40 -8.46
N PRO A 9 -18.44 9.35 -8.42
CA PRO A 9 -19.65 9.17 -7.63
C PRO A 9 -20.60 8.18 -8.31
N LEU A 10 -21.27 7.33 -7.52
CA LEU A 10 -22.21 6.32 -8.04
C LEU A 10 -23.33 6.93 -8.92
N ARG A 11 -23.70 8.20 -8.66
CA ARG A 11 -24.68 8.95 -9.48
C ARG A 11 -24.27 9.16 -10.94
N SER A 12 -22.98 9.04 -11.26
CA SER A 12 -22.48 9.08 -12.63
C SER A 12 -22.66 7.75 -13.38
N LEU A 13 -23.01 6.68 -12.66
CA LEU A 13 -22.98 5.30 -13.16
C LEU A 13 -24.37 4.73 -13.44
N TYR A 14 -25.44 5.53 -13.35
CA TYR A 14 -26.80 5.11 -13.69
C TYR A 14 -27.53 6.16 -14.53
N SER A 15 -28.56 5.73 -15.27
CA SER A 15 -29.34 6.61 -16.13
C SER A 15 -30.22 7.56 -15.31
N LYS A 16 -30.33 8.81 -15.78
CA LYS A 16 -31.27 9.77 -15.18
C LYS A 16 -32.73 9.43 -15.54
N ASP A 17 -32.96 8.80 -16.69
CA ASP A 17 -34.28 8.59 -17.29
C ASP A 17 -34.79 7.16 -17.11
N VAL A 18 -33.89 6.17 -17.07
CA VAL A 18 -34.25 4.73 -16.95
C VAL A 18 -33.85 4.21 -15.57
N ASN A 19 -34.85 3.86 -14.76
CA ASN A 19 -34.69 3.60 -13.32
C ASN A 19 -33.79 2.41 -12.96
N ASN A 20 -33.65 1.42 -13.85
CA ASN A 20 -32.89 0.18 -13.62
C ASN A 20 -31.68 0.03 -14.55
N LEU A 21 -31.23 1.11 -15.20
CA LEU A 21 -30.09 1.09 -16.12
C LEU A 21 -28.83 1.61 -15.44
N LEU A 22 -27.87 0.70 -15.23
CA LEU A 22 -26.50 1.01 -14.80
C LEU A 22 -25.56 1.06 -16.02
N MET A 23 -24.49 1.85 -15.93
CA MET A 23 -23.49 2.05 -16.97
C MET A 23 -22.09 1.97 -16.37
N ALA A 24 -21.19 1.27 -17.05
CA ALA A 24 -19.79 1.15 -16.65
C ALA A 24 -18.85 1.53 -17.81
N GLY A 25 -17.71 2.16 -17.51
CA GLY A 25 -16.71 2.54 -18.50
C GLY A 25 -17.06 3.84 -19.24
N ARG A 26 -16.90 3.84 -20.57
CA ARG A 26 -17.07 5.06 -21.40
C ARG A 26 -18.47 5.71 -21.38
N PRO A 27 -19.61 5.01 -21.26
CA PRO A 27 -20.92 5.67 -21.31
C PRO A 27 -21.32 6.38 -20.01
N ILE A 28 -20.46 6.44 -19.00
CA ILE A 28 -20.79 7.08 -17.71
C ILE A 28 -20.90 8.60 -17.85
N SER A 29 -21.76 9.20 -17.01
CA SER A 29 -21.99 10.64 -17.01
C SER A 29 -20.83 11.41 -16.39
N CYS A 30 -20.10 12.18 -17.20
CA CYS A 30 -18.98 13.01 -16.76
C CYS A 30 -18.77 14.24 -17.68
N SER A 31 -18.07 15.26 -17.18
CA SER A 31 -17.64 16.40 -17.98
C SER A 31 -16.51 16.02 -18.93
N TYR A 32 -16.24 16.85 -19.93
CA TYR A 32 -15.11 16.66 -20.86
C TYR A 32 -13.77 16.43 -20.14
N VAL A 33 -13.50 17.23 -19.10
CA VAL A 33 -12.26 17.13 -18.31
C VAL A 33 -12.19 15.79 -17.57
N ALA A 34 -13.27 15.37 -16.90
CA ALA A 34 -13.29 14.09 -16.18
C ALA A 34 -13.23 12.89 -17.14
N PHE A 35 -13.88 12.98 -18.30
CA PHE A 35 -13.88 11.94 -19.33
C PHE A 35 -12.47 11.57 -19.78
N SER A 36 -11.54 12.52 -19.78
CA SER A 36 -10.13 12.30 -20.15
C SER A 36 -9.47 11.17 -19.33
N SER A 37 -9.78 11.05 -18.04
CA SER A 37 -9.22 10.04 -17.14
C SER A 37 -10.18 8.87 -16.87
N THR A 38 -11.49 9.10 -16.81
CA THR A 38 -12.45 8.03 -16.48
C THR A 38 -12.63 7.01 -17.61
N ARG A 39 -12.31 7.40 -18.86
CA ARG A 39 -12.37 6.50 -20.04
C ARG A 39 -11.23 5.48 -20.12
N VAL A 40 -10.20 5.60 -19.28
CA VAL A 40 -9.04 4.70 -19.28
C VAL A 40 -9.49 3.30 -18.84
N LEU A 41 -9.04 2.26 -19.53
CA LEU A 41 -9.54 0.89 -19.34
C LEU A 41 -9.46 0.42 -17.89
N CYS A 42 -8.32 0.61 -17.21
CA CYS A 42 -8.16 0.23 -15.80
C CYS A 42 -9.17 0.95 -14.89
N THR A 43 -9.44 2.23 -15.14
CA THR A 43 -10.47 2.99 -14.41
C THR A 43 -11.87 2.45 -14.73
N GLY A 44 -12.14 2.12 -16.00
CA GLY A 44 -13.36 1.46 -16.42
C GLY A 44 -13.61 0.12 -15.70
N SER A 45 -12.57 -0.69 -15.47
CA SER A 45 -12.66 -1.94 -14.73
C SER A 45 -13.08 -1.72 -13.27
N VAL A 46 -12.50 -0.72 -12.60
CA VAL A 46 -12.88 -0.35 -11.21
C VAL A 46 -14.33 0.15 -11.17
N VAL A 47 -14.75 0.95 -12.16
CA VAL A 47 -16.14 1.39 -12.30
C VAL A 47 -17.08 0.19 -12.49
N GLY A 48 -16.68 -0.81 -13.30
CA GLY A 48 -17.44 -2.04 -13.50
C GLY A 48 -17.67 -2.81 -12.20
N GLN A 49 -16.62 -2.95 -11.37
CA GLN A 49 -16.75 -3.55 -10.04
C GLN A 49 -17.75 -2.80 -9.15
N ALA A 50 -17.67 -1.46 -9.13
CA ALA A 50 -18.59 -0.63 -8.36
C ALA A 50 -20.05 -0.77 -8.84
N VAL A 51 -20.27 -0.85 -10.15
CA VAL A 51 -21.60 -1.11 -10.75
C VAL A 51 -22.14 -2.47 -10.34
N GLY A 52 -21.30 -3.53 -10.37
CA GLY A 52 -21.69 -4.87 -9.92
C GLY A 52 -22.09 -4.90 -8.44
N ALA A 53 -21.30 -4.24 -7.58
CA ALA A 53 -21.62 -4.10 -6.16
C ALA A 53 -22.94 -3.35 -5.94
N ALA A 54 -23.18 -2.25 -6.67
CA ALA A 54 -24.43 -1.51 -6.58
C ALA A 54 -25.64 -2.34 -7.07
N ALA A 55 -25.48 -3.12 -8.14
CA ALA A 55 -26.52 -4.01 -8.66
C ALA A 55 -26.89 -5.10 -7.64
N ALA A 56 -25.91 -5.71 -6.98
CA ALA A 56 -26.16 -6.69 -5.91
C ALA A 56 -26.98 -6.08 -4.77
N LEU A 57 -26.71 -4.83 -4.38
CA LEU A 57 -27.51 -4.12 -3.37
C LEU A 57 -28.92 -3.76 -3.86
N CYS A 58 -29.08 -3.47 -5.15
CA CYS A 58 -30.42 -3.26 -5.73
C CYS A 58 -31.28 -4.51 -5.58
N ILE A 59 -30.71 -5.70 -5.85
CA ILE A 59 -31.40 -6.99 -5.69
C ILE A 59 -31.68 -7.27 -4.21
N LYS A 60 -30.65 -7.19 -3.36
CA LYS A 60 -30.74 -7.47 -1.92
C LYS A 60 -31.85 -6.67 -1.24
N HIS A 61 -31.92 -5.38 -1.52
CA HIS A 61 -32.86 -4.45 -0.87
C HIS A 61 -34.13 -4.21 -1.69
N LYS A 62 -34.25 -4.79 -2.89
CA LYS A 62 -35.36 -4.56 -3.85
C LYS A 62 -35.56 -3.07 -4.17
N ILE A 63 -34.46 -2.36 -4.45
CA ILE A 63 -34.44 -0.92 -4.70
C ILE A 63 -33.71 -0.58 -6.01
N THR A 64 -33.85 0.66 -6.49
CA THR A 64 -33.16 1.15 -7.69
C THR A 64 -31.74 1.65 -7.36
N PRO A 65 -30.83 1.74 -8.36
CA PRO A 65 -29.50 2.32 -8.19
C PRO A 65 -29.50 3.73 -7.59
N ARG A 66 -30.53 4.52 -7.91
CA ARG A 66 -30.73 5.87 -7.36
C ARG A 66 -30.95 5.85 -5.85
N VAL A 67 -31.72 4.87 -5.35
CA VAL A 67 -31.94 4.70 -3.92
C VAL A 67 -30.67 4.19 -3.25
N VAL A 68 -29.94 3.24 -3.86
CA VAL A 68 -28.62 2.79 -3.35
C VAL A 68 -27.69 3.99 -3.15
N ALA A 69 -27.56 4.87 -4.15
CA ALA A 69 -26.69 6.05 -4.07
C ALA A 69 -27.11 7.05 -2.98
N LYS A 70 -28.40 7.11 -2.61
CA LYS A 70 -28.91 8.03 -1.59
C LYS A 70 -28.82 7.46 -0.18
N THR A 71 -29.19 6.19 0.01
CA THR A 71 -29.40 5.61 1.35
C THR A 71 -28.44 4.47 1.71
N HIS A 72 -27.80 3.82 0.74
CA HIS A 72 -26.93 2.66 0.95
C HIS A 72 -25.50 2.85 0.40
N ILE A 73 -25.07 4.10 0.16
CA ILE A 73 -23.74 4.36 -0.43
C ILE A 73 -22.60 3.85 0.45
N LYS A 74 -22.74 3.93 1.78
CA LYS A 74 -21.73 3.41 2.72
C LYS A 74 -21.62 1.89 2.62
N GLU A 75 -22.74 1.17 2.56
CA GLU A 75 -22.74 -0.29 2.37
C GLU A 75 -22.10 -0.66 1.03
N CYS A 76 -22.42 0.07 -0.04
CA CYS A 76 -21.80 -0.14 -1.35
C CYS A 76 -20.28 0.06 -1.32
N GLN A 77 -19.80 1.11 -0.65
CA GLN A 77 -18.36 1.37 -0.49
C GLN A 77 -17.69 0.25 0.31
N GLN A 78 -18.28 -0.19 1.42
CA GLN A 78 -17.72 -1.27 2.24
C GLN A 78 -17.72 -2.62 1.51
N LEU A 79 -18.74 -2.89 0.68
CA LEU A 79 -18.79 -4.08 -0.18
C LEU A 79 -17.65 -4.07 -1.22
N ILE A 80 -17.40 -2.93 -1.86
CA ILE A 80 -16.28 -2.78 -2.81
C ILE A 80 -14.94 -3.05 -2.09
N LEU A 81 -14.73 -2.47 -0.90
CA LEU A 81 -13.51 -2.68 -0.11
C LEU A 81 -13.34 -4.16 0.28
N ARG A 82 -14.42 -4.85 0.68
CA ARG A 82 -14.39 -6.29 1.02
C ARG A 82 -14.02 -7.19 -0.16
N GLN A 83 -14.31 -6.73 -1.37
CA GLN A 83 -13.95 -7.41 -2.62
C GLN A 83 -12.55 -7.02 -3.13
N ASP A 84 -11.69 -6.45 -2.27
CA ASP A 84 -10.36 -5.92 -2.63
C ASP A 84 -10.40 -4.84 -3.74
N GLY A 85 -11.53 -4.13 -3.84
CA GLY A 85 -11.62 -2.88 -4.56
C GLY A 85 -11.00 -1.74 -3.75
N TYR A 86 -10.46 -0.73 -4.44
CA TYR A 86 -9.86 0.44 -3.80
C TYR A 86 -10.68 1.70 -4.08
N ILE A 87 -11.00 2.44 -3.01
CA ILE A 87 -11.62 3.77 -3.09
C ILE A 87 -10.72 4.75 -2.32
N PRO A 88 -10.04 5.68 -3.01
CA PRO A 88 -9.14 6.63 -2.37
C PRO A 88 -9.74 7.33 -1.14
N GLY A 89 -9.01 7.24 -0.02
CA GLY A 89 -9.37 7.88 1.24
C GLY A 89 -10.49 7.19 2.04
N LEU A 90 -10.93 6.00 1.64
CA LEU A 90 -11.84 5.18 2.42
C LEU A 90 -11.13 3.98 3.02
N SER A 91 -11.47 3.68 4.27
CA SER A 91 -11.06 2.47 4.97
C SER A 91 -12.26 1.57 5.27
N ASN A 92 -11.98 0.28 5.44
CA ASN A 92 -12.88 -0.68 6.00
C ASN A 92 -13.32 -0.18 7.38
N LYS A 93 -14.63 -0.17 7.60
CA LYS A 93 -15.32 0.16 8.85
C LYS A 93 -16.44 -0.83 9.12
N ASP A 94 -16.38 -2.01 8.49
CA ASP A 94 -17.37 -3.06 8.63
C ASP A 94 -17.38 -3.55 10.09
N PRO A 95 -18.45 -3.29 10.86
CA PRO A 95 -18.50 -3.68 12.27
C PRO A 95 -18.57 -5.20 12.45
N VAL A 96 -18.92 -5.95 11.41
CA VAL A 96 -18.96 -7.43 11.46
C VAL A 96 -17.64 -8.08 11.03
N ASP A 97 -16.63 -7.30 10.66
CA ASP A 97 -15.27 -7.81 10.48
C ASP A 97 -14.58 -7.97 11.85
N LEU A 98 -14.57 -9.21 12.32
CA LEU A 98 -14.07 -9.61 13.62
C LEU A 98 -12.56 -9.41 13.75
N ALA A 99 -11.80 -9.38 12.64
CA ALA A 99 -10.35 -9.17 12.67
C ALA A 99 -9.96 -7.80 13.25
N ARG A 100 -10.85 -6.81 13.12
CA ARG A 100 -10.64 -5.45 13.64
C ARG A 100 -10.60 -5.37 15.16
N GLN A 101 -11.12 -6.40 15.83
CA GLN A 101 -11.15 -6.52 17.29
C GLN A 101 -9.94 -7.31 17.82
N ALA A 102 -9.15 -7.92 16.94
CA ALA A 102 -8.01 -8.73 17.32
C ALA A 102 -6.77 -7.87 17.60
N LYS A 103 -6.01 -8.26 18.62
CA LYS A 103 -4.60 -7.89 18.73
C LYS A 103 -3.80 -8.76 17.76
N VAL A 104 -2.92 -8.14 16.99
CA VAL A 104 -2.09 -8.85 16.00
C VAL A 104 -0.63 -8.85 16.45
N THR A 105 0.01 -10.01 16.35
CA THR A 105 1.46 -10.18 16.55
C THR A 105 2.05 -10.96 15.38
N ALA A 106 3.31 -10.71 15.06
CA ALA A 106 4.05 -11.46 14.04
C ALA A 106 5.27 -12.18 14.64
N SER A 107 5.80 -13.16 13.92
CA SER A 107 7.11 -13.76 14.23
C SER A 107 8.25 -12.77 14.11
N SER A 108 8.19 -11.88 13.12
CA SER A 108 9.15 -10.80 12.89
C SER A 108 8.51 -9.67 12.08
N GLU A 109 9.12 -8.48 12.10
CA GLU A 109 8.67 -7.29 11.39
C GLU A 109 9.88 -6.64 10.71
N ALA A 110 9.78 -6.39 9.40
CA ALA A 110 10.88 -5.81 8.65
C ALA A 110 11.03 -4.30 8.95
N PRO A 111 12.28 -3.82 9.08
CA PRO A 111 12.55 -2.39 9.06
C PRO A 111 12.39 -1.80 7.65
N LEU A 112 12.35 -0.48 7.59
CA LEU A 112 12.50 0.24 6.33
C LEU A 112 13.99 0.28 5.91
N GLU A 113 14.32 -0.49 4.88
CA GLU A 113 15.66 -0.49 4.29
C GLU A 113 15.62 -0.05 2.82
N PHE A 114 16.52 0.85 2.42
CA PHE A 114 16.71 1.22 1.01
C PHE A 114 17.80 0.34 0.38
N PRO A 115 17.55 -0.30 -0.77
CA PRO A 115 18.53 -1.18 -1.40
C PRO A 115 19.79 -0.46 -1.89
N PRO A 116 20.89 -1.21 -2.12
CA PRO A 116 22.05 -0.69 -2.84
C PRO A 116 21.67 -0.15 -4.23
N PRO A 117 22.36 0.89 -4.73
CA PRO A 117 21.98 1.52 -5.98
C PRO A 117 22.26 0.65 -7.20
N THR A 118 21.39 0.79 -8.21
CA THR A 118 21.56 0.24 -9.57
C THR A 118 21.57 1.32 -10.64
N GLU A 119 21.07 2.51 -10.30
CA GLU A 119 21.01 3.71 -11.13
C GLU A 119 21.44 4.94 -10.31
N GLU A 120 21.41 6.11 -10.95
CA GLU A 120 21.57 7.40 -10.29
C GLU A 120 20.84 8.48 -11.09
N GLU A 121 20.37 9.52 -10.41
CA GLU A 121 19.74 10.69 -11.04
C GLU A 121 20.54 11.93 -10.70
N GLU A 122 20.89 12.71 -11.72
CA GLU A 122 21.50 14.02 -11.49
C GLU A 122 20.46 14.99 -10.91
N ILE A 123 20.83 15.71 -9.85
CA ILE A 123 19.97 16.68 -9.18
C ILE A 123 19.92 17.99 -10.01
N ARG A 124 19.60 17.91 -11.31
CA ARG A 124 19.41 19.11 -12.16
C ARG A 124 18.12 19.87 -11.84
N LEU A 125 17.18 19.16 -11.23
CA LEU A 125 15.88 19.65 -10.81
C LEU A 125 15.77 19.47 -9.29
N PRO A 126 14.88 20.23 -8.61
CA PRO A 126 14.51 19.88 -7.25
C PRO A 126 14.01 18.43 -7.21
N THR A 127 14.54 17.67 -6.27
CA THR A 127 14.36 16.22 -6.19
C THR A 127 13.93 15.84 -4.78
N ALA A 128 12.98 14.92 -4.66
CA ALA A 128 12.39 14.54 -3.39
C ALA A 128 12.18 13.03 -3.26
N GLN A 129 12.09 12.57 -2.02
CA GLN A 129 11.80 11.18 -1.65
C GLN A 129 10.79 11.17 -0.50
N ILE A 130 9.58 10.66 -0.75
CA ILE A 130 8.61 10.32 0.31
C ILE A 130 9.10 9.07 1.04
N VAL A 131 8.99 9.09 2.36
CA VAL A 131 9.44 8.05 3.27
C VAL A 131 8.45 7.88 4.45
N PRO A 132 8.07 6.65 4.83
CA PRO A 132 7.26 6.41 6.02
C PRO A 132 8.12 6.47 7.28
N ILE A 133 7.67 7.22 8.29
CA ILE A 133 8.35 7.41 9.57
C ILE A 133 7.43 6.92 10.69
N SER A 134 7.80 5.81 11.33
CA SER A 134 7.05 5.21 12.44
C SER A 134 7.32 5.90 13.79
N GLY A 135 8.52 6.48 13.97
CA GLY A 135 8.93 7.15 15.21
C GLY A 135 8.42 8.58 15.36
N ASP A 136 8.57 9.15 16.55
CA ASP A 136 8.17 10.52 16.90
C ASP A 136 9.26 11.58 16.67
N ARG A 137 10.38 11.18 16.05
CA ARG A 137 11.53 12.02 15.78
C ARG A 137 12.32 11.56 14.57
N ILE A 138 12.99 12.51 13.93
CA ILE A 138 14.02 12.29 12.92
C ILE A 138 15.28 12.99 13.41
N GLU A 139 16.27 12.20 13.81
CA GLU A 139 17.58 12.69 14.25
C GLU A 139 18.43 13.06 13.03
N ARG A 140 18.55 12.12 12.08
CA ARG A 140 19.41 12.25 10.90
C ARG A 140 18.79 11.59 9.68
N VAL A 141 19.07 12.16 8.52
CA VAL A 141 18.89 11.52 7.22
C VAL A 141 20.25 11.46 6.53
N GLU A 142 20.57 10.33 5.91
CA GLU A 142 21.79 10.18 5.10
C GLU A 142 21.40 9.91 3.65
N LEU A 143 22.05 10.58 2.71
CA LEU A 143 21.84 10.39 1.27
C LEU A 143 23.11 9.82 0.67
N LEU A 144 23.00 8.79 -0.18
CA LEU A 144 24.15 8.32 -0.96
C LEU A 144 24.28 9.22 -2.21
N LEU A 145 25.29 10.08 -2.22
CA LEU A 145 25.50 11.09 -3.25
C LEU A 145 26.83 10.87 -3.98
N ARG A 146 26.88 11.22 -5.27
CA ARG A 146 28.10 11.27 -6.08
C ARG A 146 28.28 12.66 -6.68
N SER A 147 29.46 13.26 -6.53
CA SER A 147 29.80 14.55 -7.15
C SER A 147 30.72 14.34 -8.35
N THR A 148 30.42 15.01 -9.46
CA THR A 148 31.34 15.19 -10.61
C THR A 148 32.05 16.54 -10.58
N LEU A 149 31.83 17.35 -9.54
CA LEU A 149 32.42 18.67 -9.42
C LEU A 149 33.89 18.57 -8.97
N ASP A 150 34.67 19.57 -9.37
CA ASP A 150 36.06 19.79 -8.96
C ASP A 150 36.19 20.48 -7.59
N ARG A 151 35.05 20.81 -6.97
CA ARG A 151 34.94 21.42 -5.65
C ARG A 151 33.88 20.73 -4.81
N GLU A 152 33.91 21.01 -3.52
CA GLU A 152 32.84 20.61 -2.60
C GLU A 152 31.52 21.28 -2.98
N ALA A 153 30.41 20.58 -2.72
CA ALA A 153 29.07 21.12 -2.92
C ALA A 153 28.27 21.00 -1.63
N ASP A 154 27.81 22.16 -1.15
CA ASP A 154 26.89 22.25 -0.03
C ASP A 154 25.46 22.06 -0.50
N LEU A 155 24.73 21.16 0.15
CA LEU A 155 23.33 20.90 -0.08
C LEU A 155 22.53 21.25 1.17
N THR A 156 21.31 21.76 0.95
CA THR A 156 20.30 21.87 1.99
C THR A 156 19.22 20.85 1.72
N LEU A 157 18.98 19.97 2.68
CA LEU A 157 17.91 18.98 2.67
C LEU A 157 16.79 19.49 3.56
N ALA A 158 15.60 19.66 3.00
CA ALA A 158 14.44 20.12 3.73
C ALA A 158 13.43 18.98 3.93
N LEU A 159 12.77 18.99 5.09
CA LEU A 159 11.81 17.97 5.52
C LEU A 159 10.40 18.55 5.53
N ARG A 160 9.44 17.84 4.92
CA ARG A 160 8.03 18.24 4.85
C ARG A 160 7.09 17.06 5.12
N PRO A 161 5.89 17.28 5.66
CA PRO A 161 4.90 16.21 5.83
C PRO A 161 4.21 15.88 4.51
N ALA A 162 3.81 14.63 4.32
CA ALA A 162 3.00 14.17 3.20
C ALA A 162 1.73 13.47 3.73
N ALA A 163 0.55 13.82 3.17
CA ALA A 163 -0.69 13.15 3.57
C ALA A 163 -0.87 11.77 2.92
N HIS A 164 -0.17 11.51 1.82
CA HIS A 164 -0.17 10.25 1.06
C HIS A 164 1.07 10.16 0.17
N VAL A 165 1.37 8.99 -0.38
CA VAL A 165 2.55 8.69 -1.23
C VAL A 165 2.67 9.49 -2.54
N TRP A 166 1.72 10.38 -2.82
CA TRP A 166 1.76 11.28 -4.00
C TRP A 166 1.78 12.76 -3.61
N ASP A 167 1.91 13.06 -2.32
CA ASP A 167 1.75 14.41 -1.80
C ASP A 167 3.09 15.14 -1.64
N PHE A 168 3.46 15.91 -2.66
CA PHE A 168 4.62 16.80 -2.64
C PHE A 168 4.25 18.28 -2.61
N ARG A 169 3.02 18.60 -2.18
CA ARG A 169 2.47 19.97 -2.23
C ARG A 169 2.81 20.80 -1.01
N GLY A 170 3.48 20.24 -0.01
CA GLY A 170 3.90 21.00 1.16
C GLY A 170 4.77 22.17 0.72
N GLU A 171 4.46 23.37 1.19
CA GLU A 171 5.24 24.59 0.92
C GLU A 171 6.09 25.00 2.11
N LYS A 172 5.74 24.51 3.32
CA LYS A 172 6.42 24.85 4.57
C LYS A 172 7.31 23.70 5.04
N ASP A 173 8.60 24.01 5.20
CA ASP A 173 9.57 23.09 5.80
C ASP A 173 9.27 22.94 7.30
N LEU A 174 9.27 21.70 7.79
CA LEU A 174 9.27 21.41 9.22
C LEU A 174 10.65 21.67 9.81
N ALA A 175 11.68 21.31 9.05
CA ALA A 175 13.07 21.50 9.39
C ALA A 175 13.93 21.43 8.11
N SER A 176 15.17 21.89 8.22
CA SER A 176 16.17 21.79 7.17
C SER A 176 17.53 21.50 7.78
N ALA A 177 18.35 20.72 7.09
CA ALA A 177 19.71 20.40 7.50
C ALA A 177 20.67 20.61 6.32
N ARG A 178 21.94 20.90 6.64
CA ARG A 178 23.00 21.06 5.63
C ARG A 178 23.92 19.85 5.63
N GLY A 179 24.44 19.52 4.46
CA GLY A 179 25.45 18.48 4.27
C GLY A 179 26.31 18.81 3.06
N THR A 180 27.55 18.35 3.06
CA THR A 180 28.53 18.66 2.03
C THR A 180 29.00 17.37 1.36
N VAL A 181 28.98 17.34 0.03
CA VAL A 181 29.59 16.26 -0.76
C VAL A 181 30.95 16.71 -1.28
N ARG A 182 31.98 15.87 -1.12
CA ARG A 182 33.34 16.20 -1.55
C ARG A 182 33.50 16.12 -3.06
N ALA A 183 34.43 16.91 -3.59
CA ALA A 183 34.79 16.93 -5.00
C ALA A 183 35.11 15.52 -5.53
N GLY A 184 34.47 15.11 -6.62
CA GLY A 184 34.71 13.82 -7.28
C GLY A 184 34.40 12.56 -6.45
N LYS A 185 33.72 12.67 -5.29
CA LYS A 185 33.46 11.52 -4.39
C LYS A 185 32.04 10.97 -4.53
N GLU A 186 31.91 9.66 -4.29
CA GLU A 186 30.67 8.99 -3.95
C GLU A 186 30.69 8.64 -2.46
N GLU A 187 29.75 9.17 -1.69
CA GLU A 187 29.73 9.01 -0.24
C GLU A 187 28.33 9.16 0.36
N TRP A 188 28.17 8.63 1.58
CA TRP A 188 27.01 8.91 2.41
C TRP A 188 27.15 10.30 3.04
N VAL A 189 26.29 11.24 2.62
CA VAL A 189 26.23 12.60 3.17
C VAL A 189 25.17 12.65 4.26
N THR A 190 25.59 13.03 5.45
CA THR A 190 24.74 13.16 6.64
C THR A 190 24.04 14.53 6.69
N PHE A 191 22.77 14.52 7.08
CA PHE A 191 21.95 15.69 7.35
C PHE A 191 21.29 15.55 8.73
N ASP A 192 21.77 16.31 9.72
CA ASP A 192 21.27 16.26 11.11
C ASP A 192 20.04 17.18 11.29
N PHE A 193 18.86 16.58 11.45
CA PHE A 193 17.58 17.28 11.61
C PHE A 193 17.18 17.51 13.07
N ASN A 194 17.45 16.53 13.94
CA ASN A 194 17.09 16.54 15.37
C ASN A 194 15.68 17.12 15.67
N THR A 195 14.69 16.70 14.89
CA THR A 195 13.36 17.29 14.86
C THR A 195 12.29 16.29 15.30
N ARG A 196 11.34 16.74 16.13
CA ARG A 196 10.14 15.96 16.47
C ARG A 196 9.17 15.93 15.32
N VAL A 197 8.56 14.77 15.11
CA VAL A 197 7.56 14.53 14.07
C VAL A 197 6.40 13.72 14.64
N ALA A 198 5.24 13.77 13.99
CA ALA A 198 4.16 12.85 14.34
C ALA A 198 4.52 11.43 13.86
N PRO A 199 4.42 10.40 14.73
CA PRO A 199 4.68 9.01 14.36
C PRO A 199 3.60 8.47 13.41
N ASP A 200 3.91 7.36 12.73
CA ASP A 200 3.06 6.70 11.74
C ASP A 200 2.58 7.65 10.63
N ARG A 201 3.50 8.47 10.11
CA ARG A 201 3.22 9.45 9.04
C ARG A 201 4.23 9.39 7.92
N LEU A 202 3.79 9.81 6.74
CA LEU A 202 4.66 10.01 5.60
C LEU A 202 5.28 11.41 5.69
N TYR A 203 6.57 11.47 5.40
CA TYR A 203 7.31 12.72 5.19
C TYR A 203 8.00 12.64 3.85
N TYR A 204 8.46 13.76 3.33
CA TYR A 204 9.43 13.76 2.26
C TYR A 204 10.59 14.67 2.58
N VAL A 205 11.77 14.20 2.18
CA VAL A 205 12.94 15.06 2.08
C VAL A 205 13.03 15.58 0.66
N TYR A 206 13.43 16.83 0.50
CA TYR A 206 13.71 17.39 -0.83
C TYR A 206 14.98 18.25 -0.82
N VAL A 207 15.69 18.20 -1.93
CA VAL A 207 16.92 18.93 -2.19
C VAL A 207 16.70 19.84 -3.39
N SER A 208 17.24 21.06 -3.34
CA SER A 208 17.21 21.99 -4.46
C SER A 208 18.11 21.50 -5.60
N ALA A 209 17.91 22.04 -6.80
CA ALA A 209 18.74 21.71 -7.95
C ALA A 209 20.22 22.00 -7.65
N GLN A 210 21.07 20.98 -7.83
CA GLN A 210 22.51 21.02 -7.72
C GLN A 210 23.15 20.23 -8.88
N PRO A 211 23.23 20.81 -10.09
CA PRO A 211 23.86 20.16 -11.24
C PRO A 211 25.29 19.69 -10.93
N GLY A 212 25.67 18.53 -11.47
CA GLY A 212 26.94 17.87 -11.14
C GLY A 212 26.96 17.08 -9.83
N VAL A 213 25.85 17.06 -9.07
CA VAL A 213 25.64 16.13 -7.96
C VAL A 213 24.54 15.13 -8.34
N TYR A 214 24.80 13.86 -8.09
CA TYR A 214 23.93 12.73 -8.40
C TYR A 214 23.45 12.09 -7.10
N TRP A 215 22.17 11.78 -7.02
CA TRP A 215 21.61 10.97 -5.94
C TRP A 215 21.48 9.54 -6.44
N LYS A 216 22.18 8.61 -5.79
CA LYS A 216 22.13 7.20 -6.15
C LYS A 216 20.71 6.65 -5.96
N MET A 217 20.29 5.78 -6.86
CA MET A 217 18.93 5.28 -6.95
C MET A 217 18.94 3.76 -7.12
N PHE A 218 17.98 3.09 -6.49
CA PHE A 218 17.62 1.73 -6.84
C PHE A 218 16.46 1.74 -7.83
N SER A 219 16.54 0.89 -8.85
CA SER A 219 15.44 0.56 -9.75
C SER A 219 15.22 -0.95 -9.74
N GLU A 220 13.97 -1.37 -9.57
CA GLU A 220 13.60 -2.78 -9.71
C GLU A 220 13.97 -3.31 -11.10
N ASN A 221 14.36 -4.58 -11.13
CA ASN A 221 14.65 -5.30 -12.37
C ASN A 221 13.78 -6.55 -12.45
N ASP A 222 12.93 -6.60 -13.47
CA ASP A 222 12.01 -7.72 -13.73
C ASP A 222 12.73 -8.99 -14.22
N GLU A 223 13.88 -8.88 -14.90
CA GLU A 223 14.63 -10.03 -15.44
C GLU A 223 15.29 -10.87 -14.34
N ASN A 224 15.80 -10.20 -13.31
CA ASN A 224 16.51 -10.84 -12.19
C ASN A 224 15.66 -10.94 -10.92
N PHE A 225 14.36 -10.64 -11.02
CA PHE A 225 13.42 -10.60 -9.89
C PHE A 225 13.90 -9.75 -8.70
N ASP A 226 14.63 -8.66 -8.97
CA ASP A 226 15.14 -7.78 -7.93
C ASP A 226 14.05 -6.76 -7.54
N HIS A 227 13.29 -7.10 -6.51
CA HIS A 227 12.04 -6.43 -6.09
C HIS A 227 12.11 -5.88 -4.67
N ARG A 228 13.20 -5.18 -4.43
CA ARG A 228 13.54 -4.64 -3.10
C ARG A 228 13.15 -3.18 -2.94
N CYS A 229 12.48 -2.56 -3.93
CA CYS A 229 12.00 -1.20 -3.76
C CYS A 229 11.06 -1.14 -2.54
N PRO A 230 11.31 -0.26 -1.56
CA PRO A 230 10.53 -0.26 -0.34
C PRO A 230 9.07 0.10 -0.62
N VAL A 231 8.15 -0.51 0.13
CA VAL A 231 6.72 -0.18 -0.01
C VAL A 231 6.40 1.11 0.73
N GLY A 232 5.58 1.98 0.13
CA GLY A 232 5.16 3.26 0.73
C GLY A 232 6.13 4.41 0.55
N VAL A 233 7.18 4.25 -0.27
CA VAL A 233 8.10 5.33 -0.66
C VAL A 233 7.78 5.83 -2.06
N THR A 234 8.12 7.09 -2.36
CA THR A 234 7.97 7.63 -3.72
C THR A 234 9.03 8.68 -4.02
N PRO A 235 9.96 8.44 -4.96
CA PRO A 235 10.84 9.47 -5.47
C PRO A 235 10.11 10.38 -6.48
N ALA A 236 10.51 11.65 -6.55
CA ALA A 236 9.99 12.60 -7.54
C ALA A 236 11.02 13.68 -7.89
N ASN A 237 10.86 14.29 -9.07
CA ASN A 237 11.55 15.53 -9.45
C ASN A 237 10.56 16.63 -9.86
N LEU A 238 11.02 17.87 -9.90
CA LEU A 238 10.19 19.05 -10.17
C LEU A 238 10.69 19.77 -11.44
N PRO A 239 10.28 19.34 -12.66
CA PRO A 239 10.75 19.90 -13.94
C PRO A 239 10.22 21.31 -14.27
N GLY A 240 9.34 21.87 -13.44
CA GLY A 240 8.79 23.23 -13.58
C GLY A 240 8.32 23.72 -12.22
N GLN A 241 7.58 24.82 -12.13
CA GLN A 241 7.32 25.43 -10.80
C GLN A 241 6.21 24.77 -9.97
N LEU A 242 5.34 23.96 -10.59
CA LEU A 242 4.04 23.61 -9.98
C LEU A 242 3.76 22.11 -9.85
N HIS A 243 4.50 21.25 -10.55
CA HIS A 243 4.11 19.84 -10.69
C HIS A 243 5.30 18.92 -10.45
N TRP A 244 5.31 18.30 -9.27
CA TRP A 244 6.17 17.16 -8.99
C TRP A 244 5.79 15.99 -9.90
N ARG A 245 6.82 15.38 -10.47
CA ARG A 245 6.74 14.21 -11.33
C ARG A 245 7.33 13.03 -10.57
N PRO A 246 6.50 12.11 -10.04
CA PRO A 246 6.99 10.89 -9.44
C PRO A 246 7.73 10.03 -10.47
N PHE A 247 8.85 9.43 -10.07
CA PHE A 247 9.42 8.34 -10.84
C PHE A 247 8.53 7.10 -10.68
N ARG A 248 8.50 6.25 -11.71
CA ARG A 248 7.63 5.06 -11.77
C ARG A 248 8.50 3.81 -11.84
N ASN A 249 7.84 2.64 -11.79
CA ASN A 249 8.44 1.31 -12.00
C ASN A 249 9.47 0.93 -10.93
N GLY A 250 9.06 0.95 -9.65
CA GLY A 250 9.88 0.38 -8.56
C GLY A 250 11.19 1.13 -8.33
N ARG A 251 11.16 2.45 -8.30
CA ARG A 251 12.33 3.28 -8.06
C ARG A 251 12.30 3.91 -6.67
N SER A 252 13.46 4.01 -6.05
CA SER A 252 13.66 4.73 -4.79
C SER A 252 15.07 5.28 -4.71
N PHE A 253 15.21 6.51 -4.22
CA PHE A 253 16.52 7.06 -3.91
C PHE A 253 17.15 6.33 -2.72
N CYS A 254 18.47 6.10 -2.79
CA CYS A 254 19.22 5.48 -1.70
C CYS A 254 19.37 6.49 -0.55
N MET A 255 18.74 6.17 0.59
CA MET A 255 18.81 7.00 1.79
C MET A 255 18.77 6.14 3.06
N ARG A 256 19.15 6.73 4.19
CA ARG A 256 18.98 6.16 5.53
C ARG A 256 18.31 7.19 6.43
N VAL A 257 17.54 6.71 7.39
CA VAL A 257 16.89 7.56 8.40
C VAL A 257 17.21 7.00 9.78
N ALA A 258 17.58 7.91 10.70
CA ALA A 258 17.81 7.59 12.10
C ALA A 258 16.83 8.38 12.99
N PRO A 259 16.19 7.73 13.99
CA PRO A 259 16.16 6.29 14.23
C PRO A 259 15.54 5.49 13.06
N GLU A 260 15.84 4.20 12.99
CA GLU A 260 15.31 3.31 11.95
C GLU A 260 13.78 3.23 12.02
N SER A 261 13.12 3.39 10.88
CA SER A 261 11.66 3.34 10.76
C SER A 261 11.19 1.88 10.64
N GLN A 262 10.07 1.55 11.29
CA GLN A 262 9.46 0.22 11.35
C GLN A 262 8.03 0.25 10.77
N PRO A 263 7.86 0.54 9.47
CA PRO A 263 6.54 0.82 8.93
C PRO A 263 5.75 -0.44 8.57
N PHE A 264 6.34 -1.64 8.64
CA PHE A 264 5.74 -2.90 8.18
C PHE A 264 5.22 -3.78 9.32
N ALA A 265 4.75 -3.17 10.39
CA ALA A 265 4.28 -3.87 11.59
C ALA A 265 3.05 -4.76 11.34
N ALA A 266 2.91 -5.81 12.16
CA ALA A 266 1.79 -6.76 12.16
C ALA A 266 0.44 -6.05 12.30
N SER A 267 0.40 -4.96 13.07
CA SER A 267 -0.81 -4.15 13.28
C SER A 267 -1.39 -3.55 12.01
N ASN A 268 -0.68 -3.54 10.88
CA ASN A 268 -1.19 -3.02 9.61
C ASN A 268 -2.33 -3.88 9.02
N ILE A 269 -2.34 -5.19 9.27
CA ILE A 269 -3.23 -6.14 8.57
C ILE A 269 -4.71 -6.04 8.93
N ASN A 270 -5.08 -5.28 9.97
CA ASN A 270 -6.47 -5.08 10.38
C ASN A 270 -6.86 -3.59 10.55
N ARG A 271 -6.05 -2.65 10.04
CA ARG A 271 -6.37 -1.20 10.08
C ARG A 271 -7.46 -0.80 9.09
N GLY A 272 -7.75 -1.66 8.13
CA GLY A 272 -8.82 -1.46 7.16
C GLY A 272 -8.43 -0.72 5.88
N SER A 273 -7.14 -0.53 5.61
CA SER A 273 -6.65 -0.21 4.27
C SER A 273 -5.72 -1.32 3.83
N ASN A 274 -5.74 -1.63 2.54
CA ASN A 274 -4.95 -2.70 1.94
C ASN A 274 -4.16 -2.18 0.72
N ARG A 275 -3.83 -0.89 0.73
CA ARG A 275 -3.06 -0.18 -0.30
C ARG A 275 -1.99 0.69 0.36
N PRO A 276 -0.78 0.78 -0.20
CA PRO A 276 0.27 1.63 0.35
C PRO A 276 0.04 3.10 -0.07
N ASP A 277 -0.97 3.75 0.49
CA ASP A 277 -1.45 5.08 0.09
C ASP A 277 -1.18 6.18 1.13
N GLN A 278 -1.88 6.19 2.25
CA GLN A 278 -1.71 7.11 3.38
C GLN A 278 -0.69 6.57 4.40
N TRP A 279 -0.44 5.27 4.34
CA TRP A 279 0.56 4.51 5.08
C TRP A 279 0.97 3.29 4.24
N THR A 280 1.93 2.48 4.71
CA THR A 280 2.36 1.26 4.01
C THR A 280 1.24 0.21 3.95
N ASN A 281 0.45 0.09 5.02
CA ASN A 281 -0.73 -0.77 5.14
C ASN A 281 -0.47 -2.27 4.85
N LEU A 282 0.77 -2.75 5.02
CA LEU A 282 1.09 -4.17 5.00
C LEU A 282 1.94 -4.56 6.20
N TRP A 283 1.81 -5.81 6.61
CA TRP A 283 2.85 -6.49 7.36
C TRP A 283 3.89 -7.08 6.40
N MET A 284 5.16 -6.99 6.78
CA MET A 284 6.28 -7.65 6.12
C MET A 284 7.14 -8.35 7.17
N SER A 285 7.39 -9.65 7.02
CA SER A 285 8.34 -10.35 7.89
C SER A 285 9.78 -9.90 7.62
N ASP A 286 10.65 -9.97 8.62
CA ASP A 286 12.05 -9.60 8.46
C ASP A 286 12.74 -10.56 7.45
N PRO A 287 13.23 -10.07 6.30
CA PRO A 287 13.91 -10.92 5.33
C PRO A 287 15.21 -11.54 5.86
N ARG A 288 15.79 -11.00 6.93
CA ARG A 288 17.01 -11.51 7.59
C ARG A 288 16.71 -12.77 8.42
N GLU A 289 15.48 -12.93 8.88
CA GLU A 289 15.01 -14.13 9.59
C GLU A 289 14.44 -15.20 8.65
N GLY A 290 14.05 -14.81 7.43
CA GLY A 290 13.58 -15.72 6.39
C GLY A 290 12.18 -16.29 6.62
N LEU A 291 11.90 -17.43 6.01
CA LEU A 291 10.65 -18.18 6.13
C LEU A 291 10.91 -19.53 6.82
N PRO A 292 9.94 -20.08 7.57
CA PRO A 292 8.55 -19.63 7.70
C PRO A 292 8.39 -18.38 8.58
N ALA A 293 7.36 -17.59 8.29
CA ALA A 293 6.97 -16.43 9.07
C ALA A 293 5.47 -16.45 9.35
N SER A 294 5.05 -15.94 10.52
CA SER A 294 3.65 -16.06 10.93
C SER A 294 3.04 -14.76 11.45
N LEU A 295 1.73 -14.64 11.26
CA LEU A 295 0.86 -13.66 11.89
C LEU A 295 -0.15 -14.39 12.78
N THR A 296 -0.33 -13.90 14.01
CA THR A 296 -1.36 -14.38 14.93
C THR A 296 -2.31 -13.25 15.26
N LEU A 297 -3.60 -13.46 15.01
CA LEU A 297 -4.70 -12.65 15.50
C LEU A 297 -5.21 -13.29 16.80
N GLN A 298 -5.28 -12.49 17.86
CA GLN A 298 -5.78 -12.91 19.17
C GLN A 298 -6.93 -12.01 19.62
N TRP A 299 -8.03 -12.61 20.05
CA TRP A 299 -9.17 -11.92 20.67
C TRP A 299 -9.14 -12.08 22.18
N ASP A 300 -9.81 -11.17 22.90
CA ASP A 300 -9.88 -11.24 24.37
C ASP A 300 -10.68 -12.45 24.89
N LYS A 301 -11.61 -12.95 24.05
CA LYS A 301 -12.48 -14.09 24.35
C LYS A 301 -12.68 -14.92 23.08
N PRO A 302 -13.00 -16.22 23.21
CA PRO A 302 -13.36 -17.02 22.06
C PRO A 302 -14.54 -16.42 21.29
N ILE A 303 -14.34 -16.24 19.98
CA ILE A 303 -15.36 -15.77 19.04
C ILE A 303 -15.79 -16.91 18.12
N ARG A 304 -17.03 -16.82 17.64
CA ARG A 304 -17.52 -17.70 16.57
C ARG A 304 -17.16 -17.09 15.21
N PHE A 305 -16.58 -17.88 14.32
CA PHE A 305 -16.34 -17.48 12.94
C PHE A 305 -16.24 -18.71 12.03
N ASN A 306 -16.38 -18.49 10.72
CA ASN A 306 -16.34 -19.54 9.72
C ASN A 306 -15.70 -19.11 8.39
N THR A 307 -15.30 -17.84 8.28
CA THR A 307 -14.74 -17.28 7.05
C THR A 307 -13.54 -16.41 7.36
N VAL A 308 -12.45 -16.63 6.63
CA VAL A 308 -11.24 -15.78 6.66
C VAL A 308 -10.93 -15.32 5.26
N GLN A 309 -10.73 -14.00 5.09
CA GLN A 309 -10.32 -13.39 3.83
C GLN A 309 -8.92 -12.83 4.00
N ILE A 310 -8.02 -13.12 3.06
CA ILE A 310 -6.63 -12.69 3.11
C ILE A 310 -6.30 -11.95 1.82
N VAL A 311 -5.64 -10.80 1.94
CA VAL A 311 -5.11 -10.01 0.82
C VAL A 311 -3.58 -10.01 0.92
N PHE A 312 -2.93 -10.67 -0.04
CA PHE A 312 -1.49 -10.78 -0.17
C PHE A 312 -0.90 -9.65 -1.01
N ASP A 313 0.42 -9.46 -0.93
CA ASP A 313 1.12 -8.56 -1.82
C ASP A 313 1.25 -9.15 -3.23
N THR A 314 0.94 -8.34 -4.22
CA THR A 314 1.11 -8.68 -5.65
C THR A 314 1.66 -7.47 -6.38
N ASN A 315 2.50 -6.69 -5.69
CA ASN A 315 3.19 -5.49 -6.15
C ASN A 315 2.35 -4.66 -7.14
N MET A 316 1.32 -3.98 -6.62
CA MET A 316 0.37 -3.24 -7.46
C MET A 316 0.98 -2.04 -8.20
N ASN A 317 2.26 -1.73 -7.97
CA ASN A 317 3.00 -0.74 -8.74
C ASN A 317 3.51 -1.31 -10.06
N ARG A 318 3.66 -2.64 -10.17
CA ARG A 318 4.10 -3.30 -11.40
C ARG A 318 2.97 -3.43 -12.41
N ARG A 319 3.33 -3.28 -13.69
CA ARG A 319 2.43 -3.45 -14.83
C ARG A 319 2.80 -4.71 -15.59
N VAL A 320 2.21 -5.83 -15.21
CA VAL A 320 2.40 -7.09 -15.94
C VAL A 320 1.25 -7.33 -16.91
N ARG A 321 1.56 -7.88 -18.09
CA ARG A 321 0.57 -8.27 -19.10
C ARG A 321 0.44 -9.78 -19.28
N ASP A 322 1.37 -10.54 -18.72
CA ASP A 322 1.38 -11.99 -18.83
C ASP A 322 0.25 -12.60 -18.02
N ALA A 323 -0.51 -13.48 -18.67
CA ALA A 323 -1.54 -14.25 -18.00
C ALA A 323 -0.90 -15.17 -16.95
N PHE A 324 -1.54 -15.28 -15.78
CA PHE A 324 -1.08 -16.14 -14.67
C PHE A 324 0.32 -15.79 -14.14
N TYR A 325 0.81 -14.56 -14.37
CA TYR A 325 2.06 -14.10 -13.78
C TYR A 325 2.03 -14.27 -12.26
N ARG A 326 3.08 -14.90 -11.74
CA ARG A 326 3.26 -15.12 -10.31
C ARG A 326 4.15 -14.02 -9.76
N TYR A 327 3.54 -13.08 -9.06
CA TYR A 327 4.26 -12.01 -8.38
C TYR A 327 5.17 -12.63 -7.32
N PRO A 328 6.49 -12.39 -7.34
CA PRO A 328 7.43 -12.97 -6.37
C PRO A 328 7.07 -12.66 -4.92
N GLU A 329 6.47 -11.50 -4.67
CA GLU A 329 5.99 -11.03 -3.37
C GLU A 329 4.76 -11.77 -2.86
N CYS A 330 4.01 -12.42 -3.77
CA CYS A 330 2.79 -13.13 -3.41
C CYS A 330 3.14 -14.41 -2.65
N VAL A 331 2.49 -14.58 -1.51
CA VAL A 331 2.60 -15.80 -0.71
C VAL A 331 2.15 -16.99 -1.56
N LYS A 332 3.01 -18.01 -1.63
CA LYS A 332 2.80 -19.23 -2.41
C LYS A 332 2.23 -20.34 -1.55
N GLU A 333 2.88 -20.61 -0.42
CA GLU A 333 2.54 -21.70 0.49
C GLU A 333 2.25 -21.16 1.89
N TYR A 334 1.12 -21.54 2.47
CA TYR A 334 0.74 -21.17 3.83
C TYR A 334 -0.27 -22.13 4.46
N ASN A 335 -0.24 -22.17 5.78
CA ASN A 335 -1.26 -22.80 6.61
C ASN A 335 -2.08 -21.72 7.31
N LEU A 336 -3.41 -21.89 7.29
CA LEU A 336 -4.33 -21.15 8.13
C LEU A 336 -4.77 -22.08 9.25
N GLU A 337 -4.57 -21.67 10.49
CA GLU A 337 -4.78 -22.50 11.67
C GLU A 337 -5.52 -21.72 12.75
N SER A 338 -6.25 -22.42 13.61
CA SER A 338 -6.90 -21.81 14.78
C SER A 338 -6.69 -22.68 16.00
N GLU A 339 -6.53 -22.05 17.16
CA GLU A 339 -6.33 -22.78 18.41
C GLU A 339 -7.68 -23.26 18.95
N THR A 340 -7.84 -24.55 19.18
CA THR A 340 -9.04 -25.13 19.80
C THR A 340 -8.60 -26.19 20.81
N GLY A 341 -9.02 -26.03 22.07
CA GLY A 341 -8.69 -26.97 23.14
C GLY A 341 -7.19 -27.10 23.43
N GLY A 342 -6.42 -26.01 23.28
CA GLY A 342 -4.98 -25.99 23.52
C GLY A 342 -4.13 -26.61 22.41
N SER A 343 -4.71 -26.86 21.23
CA SER A 343 -4.00 -27.38 20.06
C SER A 343 -4.33 -26.56 18.81
N TRP A 344 -3.36 -26.42 17.91
CA TRP A 344 -3.57 -25.76 16.62
C TRP A 344 -4.24 -26.73 15.66
N ARG A 345 -5.44 -26.38 15.22
CA ARG A 345 -6.18 -27.09 14.18
C ARG A 345 -6.02 -26.39 12.85
N MET A 346 -5.70 -27.14 11.81
CA MET A 346 -5.64 -26.63 10.44
C MET A 346 -7.04 -26.33 9.90
N LEU A 347 -7.23 -25.11 9.37
CA LEU A 347 -8.46 -24.63 8.75
C LEU A 347 -8.37 -24.65 7.22
N ALA A 348 -7.21 -24.28 6.69
CA ALA A 348 -6.91 -24.33 5.26
C ALA A 348 -5.39 -24.50 5.04
N LYS A 349 -5.04 -25.11 3.92
CA LYS A 349 -3.67 -25.23 3.42
C LYS A 349 -3.66 -24.83 1.95
N GLU A 350 -2.68 -24.03 1.57
CA GLU A 350 -2.42 -23.68 0.17
C GLU A 350 -0.94 -23.89 -0.12
N GLU A 351 -0.63 -24.46 -1.29
CA GLU A 351 0.75 -24.81 -1.68
C GLU A 351 1.25 -24.03 -2.90
N GLU A 352 0.33 -23.58 -3.76
CA GLU A 352 0.65 -22.98 -5.07
C GLU A 352 -0.18 -21.71 -5.32
N ASN A 353 -0.30 -20.86 -4.30
CA ASN A 353 -1.05 -19.62 -4.41
C ASN A 353 -0.33 -18.56 -5.27
N TYR A 354 -1.09 -17.96 -6.18
CA TYR A 354 -0.71 -16.77 -6.93
C TYR A 354 -1.80 -15.69 -6.91
N MET A 355 -2.90 -15.93 -6.19
CA MET A 355 -4.02 -14.99 -6.10
C MET A 355 -3.77 -13.97 -5.01
N ARG A 356 -4.02 -12.69 -5.33
CA ARG A 356 -3.98 -11.58 -4.37
C ARG A 356 -4.95 -11.78 -3.22
N ARG A 357 -6.20 -12.12 -3.52
CA ARG A 357 -7.26 -12.28 -2.52
C ARG A 357 -7.67 -13.75 -2.42
N ARG A 358 -7.61 -14.30 -1.22
CA ARG A 358 -8.12 -15.63 -0.89
C ARG A 358 -9.26 -15.54 0.11
N VAL A 359 -10.25 -16.40 -0.06
CA VAL A 359 -11.39 -16.53 0.86
C VAL A 359 -11.50 -17.99 1.25
N HIS A 360 -11.27 -18.26 2.52
CA HIS A 360 -11.39 -19.58 3.12
C HIS A 360 -12.70 -19.64 3.90
N ARG A 361 -13.51 -20.66 3.62
CA ARG A 361 -14.75 -20.96 4.33
C ARG A 361 -14.67 -22.38 4.88
N PHE A 362 -15.09 -22.55 6.11
CA PHE A 362 -15.03 -23.82 6.83
C PHE A 362 -16.21 -23.94 7.81
N GLU A 363 -16.36 -25.09 8.45
CA GLU A 363 -17.39 -25.27 9.47
C GLU A 363 -17.20 -24.28 10.63
N PRO A 364 -18.26 -23.62 11.12
CA PRO A 364 -18.14 -22.66 12.20
C PRO A 364 -17.45 -23.25 13.44
N LEU A 365 -16.53 -22.49 14.01
CA LEU A 365 -15.79 -22.87 15.21
C LEU A 365 -15.73 -21.72 16.21
N PHE A 366 -15.38 -22.04 17.45
CA PHE A 366 -15.11 -21.07 18.50
C PHE A 366 -13.63 -21.07 18.83
N SER A 367 -12.98 -19.92 18.72
CA SER A 367 -11.57 -19.74 19.09
C SER A 367 -11.26 -18.29 19.40
N ASP A 368 -10.26 -18.07 20.25
CA ASP A 368 -9.67 -16.77 20.54
C ASP A 368 -8.35 -16.54 19.78
N ARG A 369 -7.92 -17.49 18.93
CA ARG A 369 -6.71 -17.35 18.10
C ARG A 369 -6.87 -17.87 16.67
N LEU A 370 -6.30 -17.10 15.75
CA LEU A 370 -6.13 -17.46 14.35
C LEU A 370 -4.68 -17.17 13.95
N ARG A 371 -4.02 -18.13 13.29
CA ARG A 371 -2.66 -17.98 12.78
C ARG A 371 -2.62 -18.20 11.28
N LEU A 372 -1.98 -17.28 10.59
CA LEU A 372 -1.48 -17.47 9.24
C LEU A 372 0.02 -17.79 9.33
N ASN A 373 0.41 -19.00 8.95
CA ASN A 373 1.81 -19.42 8.89
C ASN A 373 2.25 -19.50 7.42
N VAL A 374 3.06 -18.56 6.98
CA VAL A 374 3.59 -18.48 5.61
C VAL A 374 4.86 -19.31 5.51
N LEU A 375 4.84 -20.31 4.63
CA LEU A 375 5.93 -21.27 4.45
C LEU A 375 6.82 -20.91 3.25
N ALA A 376 6.23 -20.36 2.18
CA ALA A 376 6.96 -19.93 1.00
C ALA A 376 6.26 -18.78 0.26
N THR A 377 7.02 -17.97 -0.47
CA THR A 377 6.51 -17.03 -1.48
C THR A 377 6.85 -17.52 -2.89
N ASN A 378 6.44 -16.77 -3.90
CA ASN A 378 6.79 -17.06 -5.30
C ASN A 378 8.20 -16.57 -5.68
N GLY A 379 8.95 -15.91 -4.79
CA GLY A 379 10.36 -15.58 -5.08
C GLY A 379 11.09 -14.66 -4.10
N VAL A 380 10.39 -13.95 -3.20
CA VAL A 380 11.04 -13.10 -2.17
C VAL A 380 11.25 -13.84 -0.84
N PRO A 381 12.30 -13.52 -0.06
CA PRO A 381 12.62 -14.28 1.16
C PRO A 381 11.72 -13.96 2.36
N ASN A 382 10.67 -13.14 2.20
CA ASN A 382 9.83 -12.66 3.30
C ASN A 382 8.33 -12.70 2.99
N ALA A 383 7.51 -12.88 4.02
CA ALA A 383 6.06 -12.87 3.92
C ALA A 383 5.53 -11.43 3.85
N ARG A 384 4.55 -11.18 2.98
CA ARG A 384 3.88 -9.87 2.83
C ARG A 384 2.36 -10.03 2.78
N VAL A 385 1.66 -9.38 3.72
CA VAL A 385 0.20 -9.46 3.86
C VAL A 385 -0.36 -8.05 4.06
N TYR A 386 -1.31 -7.65 3.22
CA TYR A 386 -1.98 -6.34 3.35
C TYR A 386 -3.13 -6.38 4.35
N GLU A 387 -3.96 -7.42 4.31
CA GLU A 387 -5.18 -7.45 5.14
C GLU A 387 -5.62 -8.88 5.46
N ILE A 388 -6.09 -9.08 6.69
CA ILE A 388 -6.85 -10.26 7.09
C ILE A 388 -8.19 -9.79 7.64
N ARG A 389 -9.28 -10.36 7.13
CA ARG A 389 -10.65 -10.13 7.62
C ARG A 389 -11.26 -11.45 8.08
N VAL A 390 -12.04 -11.39 9.15
CA VAL A 390 -12.65 -12.58 9.77
C VAL A 390 -14.14 -12.34 9.94
N TYR A 391 -14.96 -13.30 9.52
CA TYR A 391 -16.41 -13.18 9.52
C TYR A 391 -17.08 -14.47 10.01
N ASP A 392 -18.26 -14.31 10.62
CA ASP A 392 -19.27 -15.36 10.77
C ASP A 392 -20.33 -15.14 9.68
N GLU A 393 -20.09 -15.73 8.50
CA GLU A 393 -21.02 -15.65 7.37
C GLU A 393 -22.14 -16.67 7.55
N ALA A 394 -23.38 -16.32 7.19
CA ALA A 394 -24.43 -17.33 7.06
C ALA A 394 -24.00 -18.38 6.03
N ALA A 395 -24.33 -19.66 6.28
CA ALA A 395 -24.06 -20.73 5.33
C ALA A 395 -24.57 -20.31 3.94
N PRO A 396 -23.78 -20.50 2.86
CA PRO A 396 -24.19 -20.08 1.53
C PRO A 396 -25.54 -20.73 1.21
N THR A 397 -26.55 -19.90 1.00
CA THR A 397 -27.85 -20.36 0.52
C THR A 397 -27.61 -20.77 -0.93
N LEU A 398 -27.50 -22.08 -1.17
CA LEU A 398 -27.58 -22.63 -2.51
C LEU A 398 -28.99 -22.30 -3.02
N THR A 399 -29.12 -21.25 -3.83
CA THR A 399 -30.32 -20.95 -4.62
C THR A 399 -29.97 -21.01 -6.09
#